data_AF-A0A973HKR8-F1
#
_entry.id   AF-A0A973HKR8-F1
#
_cell.length_a   1.000
_cell.length_b   1.000
_cell.length_c   1.000
_cell.angle_alpha   90.00
_cell.angle_beta   90.00
_cell.angle_gamma   90.00
#
_symmetry.space_group_name_H-M   'P 1'
#
loop_
_entity.id
_entity.type
_entity.pdbx_description
1 polymer ?
#
loop_
_entity_poly.entity_id
_entity_poly.type
_entity_poly.pdbx_seq_one_letter_code
_entity_poly.pdbx_strand_id
1 'polypeptide(L)'
;MSSYIVGHLPEDQGPVTSIYKEVRKVPFSYTSKKNEAELAAEGSYVYVIVKEKVDRKNIFKLAYSYKCTECFRKAGGKWLGKFDYKNTVEYEKDGELKLLDPPLAITDSDFISWYKTKALGMRVIPAEYESVLKAMLV
;
A
#
# COMPACT_ATOMS: atom_id res chain seq x y z
N MET A 1 8.54 2.99 -15.66
CA MET A 1 7.76 3.69 -14.61
C MET A 1 8.07 3.01 -13.28
N SER A 2 8.26 3.77 -12.21
CA SER A 2 8.60 3.21 -10.90
C SER A 2 7.35 2.67 -10.22
N SER A 3 7.52 1.64 -9.39
CA SER A 3 6.45 1.16 -8.51
C SER A 3 6.65 1.70 -7.10
N TYR A 4 5.58 1.69 -6.30
CA TYR A 4 5.56 2.26 -4.96
C TYR A 4 5.05 1.26 -3.93
N ILE A 5 5.52 1.40 -2.70
CA ILE A 5 5.03 0.65 -1.56
C ILE A 5 4.56 1.61 -0.49
N VAL A 6 3.49 1.25 0.20
CA VAL A 6 2.90 2.06 1.28
C VAL A 6 2.47 1.17 2.43
N GLY A 7 2.74 1.64 3.65
CA GLY A 7 2.33 0.95 4.87
C GLY A 7 0.89 1.25 5.23
N HIS A 8 0.07 0.21 5.40
CA HIS A 8 -1.19 0.29 6.13
C HIS A 8 -0.87 0.16 7.63
N LEU A 9 -1.28 1.15 8.41
CA LEU A 9 -1.03 1.21 9.86
C LEU A 9 -2.29 0.79 10.61
N PRO A 10 -2.38 -0.43 11.16
CA PRO A 10 -3.61 -0.89 11.81
C PRO A 10 -4.00 -0.08 13.04
N GLU A 11 -3.02 0.44 13.78
CA GLU A 11 -3.22 1.34 14.92
C GLU A 11 -4.01 2.60 14.56
N ASP A 12 -3.86 3.08 13.32
CA ASP A 12 -4.58 4.25 12.83
C ASP A 12 -5.83 3.85 12.05
N GLN A 13 -5.68 2.89 11.13
CA GLN A 13 -6.65 2.57 10.08
C GLN A 13 -7.59 1.42 10.41
N GLY A 14 -7.35 0.72 11.52
CA GLY A 14 -7.96 -0.57 11.82
C GLY A 14 -7.36 -1.71 10.97
N PRO A 15 -7.81 -2.95 11.17
CA PRO A 15 -7.35 -4.09 10.37
C PRO A 15 -7.57 -3.83 8.87
N VAL A 16 -6.61 -4.18 8.02
CA VAL A 16 -6.75 -3.96 6.56
C VAL A 16 -7.97 -4.70 5.99
N THR A 17 -8.32 -5.85 6.57
CA THR A 17 -9.47 -6.66 6.15
C THR A 17 -10.80 -5.93 6.34
N SER A 18 -10.86 -4.95 7.25
CA SER A 18 -12.06 -4.15 7.48
C SER A 18 -12.40 -3.22 6.31
N ILE A 19 -11.41 -2.86 5.48
CA ILE A 19 -11.59 -1.95 4.33
C ILE A 19 -11.69 -2.69 2.99
N TYR A 20 -11.68 -4.02 2.98
CA TYR A 20 -11.67 -4.81 1.74
C TYR A 20 -12.93 -4.64 0.90
N LYS A 21 -14.09 -4.38 1.52
CA LYS A 21 -15.33 -4.10 0.79
C LYS A 21 -15.22 -2.81 -0.02
N GLU A 22 -14.59 -1.79 0.55
CA GLU A 22 -14.33 -0.50 -0.11
C GLU A 22 -13.23 -0.64 -1.16
N VAL A 23 -12.12 -1.32 -0.83
CA VAL A 23 -10.99 -1.55 -1.76
C VAL A 23 -11.43 -2.31 -3.01
N ARG A 24 -12.33 -3.30 -2.87
CA ARG A 24 -12.91 -4.03 -4.03
C ARG A 24 -13.75 -3.15 -4.94
N LYS A 25 -14.31 -2.04 -4.45
CA LYS A 25 -15.07 -1.08 -5.26
C LYS A 25 -14.14 -0.09 -5.94
N VAL A 26 -13.24 0.49 -5.16
CA VAL A 26 -12.23 1.44 -5.61
C VAL A 26 -10.99 1.26 -4.73
N PRO A 27 -9.86 0.74 -5.24
CA PRO A 27 -8.67 0.58 -4.44
C PRO A 27 -8.04 1.93 -4.09
N PHE A 28 -7.54 2.05 -2.86
CA PHE A 28 -6.94 3.27 -2.36
C PHE A 28 -5.86 3.00 -1.33
N SER A 29 -5.02 4.00 -1.06
CA SER A 29 -4.10 4.01 0.07
C SER A 29 -3.85 5.42 0.57
N TYR A 30 -3.40 5.56 1.82
CA TYR A 30 -3.10 6.86 2.43
C TYR A 30 -1.61 7.06 2.67
N THR A 31 -1.13 8.28 2.49
CA THR A 31 0.26 8.67 2.72
C THR A 31 0.37 10.15 3.03
N SER A 32 1.46 10.57 3.69
CA SER A 32 1.82 12.00 3.87
C SER A 32 3.05 12.39 3.03
N LYS A 33 3.45 11.52 2.09
CA LYS A 33 4.59 11.72 1.20
C LYS A 33 4.12 12.30 -0.12
N LYS A 34 4.16 13.63 -0.24
CA LYS A 34 3.64 14.38 -1.38
C LYS A 34 4.19 13.89 -2.72
N ASN A 35 5.51 13.93 -2.89
CA ASN A 35 6.14 13.65 -4.18
C ASN A 35 5.85 12.21 -4.63
N GLU A 36 5.94 11.26 -3.72
CA GLU A 36 5.64 9.86 -3.98
C GLU A 36 4.16 9.63 -4.30
N ALA A 37 3.25 10.33 -3.61
CA ALA A 37 1.83 10.25 -3.91
C ALA A 37 1.49 10.82 -5.29
N GLU A 38 2.06 11.96 -5.67
CA GLU A 38 1.84 12.58 -6.98
C GLU A 38 2.42 11.72 -8.10
N LEU A 39 3.66 11.25 -7.97
CA LEU A 39 4.29 10.39 -8.98
C LEU A 39 3.61 9.00 -9.08
N ALA A 40 3.11 8.45 -7.98
CA ALA A 40 2.39 7.19 -8.03
C ALA A 40 1.11 7.29 -8.90
N ALA A 41 0.45 8.46 -8.91
CA ALA A 41 -0.74 8.70 -9.70
C ALA A 41 -0.50 8.82 -11.22
N GLU A 42 0.76 8.83 -11.68
CA GLU A 42 1.10 8.79 -13.11
C GLU A 42 0.91 7.39 -13.75
N GLY A 43 0.15 6.49 -13.11
CA GLY A 43 -0.14 5.14 -13.60
C GLY A 43 0.70 4.04 -12.93
N SER A 44 1.34 4.32 -11.79
CA SER A 44 2.30 3.41 -11.15
C SER A 44 1.60 2.35 -10.30
N TYR A 45 2.22 1.17 -10.12
CA TYR A 45 1.70 0.18 -9.17
C TYR A 45 2.01 0.62 -7.73
N VAL A 46 1.01 0.49 -6.86
CA VAL A 46 1.12 0.69 -5.42
C VAL A 46 0.87 -0.63 -4.73
N TYR A 47 1.82 -1.07 -3.91
CA TYR A 47 1.73 -2.26 -3.07
C TYR A 47 1.45 -1.86 -1.62
N VAL A 48 0.39 -2.40 -1.02
CA VAL A 48 -0.02 -2.07 0.34
C VAL A 48 0.44 -3.15 1.30
N ILE A 49 1.34 -2.77 2.21
CA ILE A 49 1.93 -3.65 3.21
C ILE A 49 1.33 -3.36 4.58
N VAL A 50 0.87 -4.42 5.25
CA VAL A 50 0.39 -4.34 6.63
C VAL A 50 1.48 -4.82 7.55
N LYS A 51 1.69 -4.08 8.64
CA LYS A 51 2.50 -4.53 9.76
C LYS A 51 1.58 -5.13 10.82
N GLU A 52 1.82 -6.38 11.18
CA GLU A 52 1.11 -7.06 12.25
C GLU A 52 2.10 -7.46 13.35
N LYS A 53 1.72 -7.24 14.61
CA LYS A 53 2.51 -7.67 15.75
C LYS A 53 1.97 -9.00 16.25
N VAL A 54 2.75 -10.06 16.09
CA VAL A 54 2.46 -11.38 16.64
C VAL A 54 3.49 -11.66 17.73
N ASP A 55 3.02 -11.77 18.97
CA ASP A 55 3.85 -11.78 20.18
C ASP A 55 4.81 -10.58 20.26
N ARG A 56 6.12 -10.86 20.14
CA ARG A 56 7.21 -9.88 20.15
C ARG A 56 7.79 -9.62 18.76
N LYS A 57 7.22 -10.21 17.71
CA LYS A 57 7.73 -10.11 16.33
C LYS A 57 6.81 -9.23 15.48
N ASN A 58 7.42 -8.38 14.65
CA ASN A 58 6.72 -7.67 13.58
C ASN A 58 6.72 -8.56 12.34
N ILE A 59 5.53 -8.90 11.86
CA ILE A 59 5.30 -9.60 10.59
C ILE A 59 4.82 -8.57 9.58
N PHE A 60 5.43 -8.57 8.40
CA PHE A 60 4.98 -7.77 7.27
C PHE A 60 4.18 -8.64 6.32
N LYS A 61 3.00 -8.17 5.92
CA LYS A 61 2.10 -8.90 5.03
C LYS A 61 1.75 -8.04 3.83
N LEU A 62 1.77 -8.62 2.63
CA LEU A 62 1.21 -8.01 1.44
C LEU A 62 -0.31 -8.18 1.48
N ALA A 63 -1.05 -7.08 1.39
CA ALA A 63 -2.51 -7.10 1.40
C ALA A 63 -3.09 -6.99 -0.01
N TYR A 64 -2.64 -6.02 -0.80
CA TYR A 64 -3.08 -5.87 -2.19
C TYR A 64 -2.12 -4.99 -2.99
N SER A 65 -2.26 -5.03 -4.30
CA SER A 65 -1.70 -4.04 -5.23
C SER A 65 -2.76 -3.48 -6.15
N TYR A 66 -2.53 -2.27 -6.63
CA TYR A 66 -3.35 -1.64 -7.67
C TYR A 66 -2.50 -0.65 -8.46
N LYS A 67 -2.95 -0.32 -9.66
CA LYS A 67 -2.35 0.69 -10.53
C LYS A 67 -2.99 2.04 -10.26
N CYS A 68 -2.26 2.91 -9.58
CA CYS A 68 -2.72 4.21 -9.15
C CYS A 68 -2.78 5.19 -10.33
N THR A 69 -3.89 5.91 -10.46
CA THR A 69 -4.09 6.93 -11.51
C THR A 69 -4.56 8.27 -10.96
N GLU A 70 -4.84 8.36 -9.66
CA GLU A 70 -5.33 9.57 -9.01
C GLU A 70 -4.66 9.81 -7.66
N CYS A 71 -4.45 11.09 -7.34
CA CYS A 71 -3.96 11.56 -6.06
C CYS A 71 -4.82 12.72 -5.55
N PHE A 72 -5.46 12.55 -4.40
CA PHE A 72 -6.23 13.60 -3.74
C PHE A 72 -5.47 14.16 -2.54
N ARG A 73 -5.26 15.49 -2.51
CA ARG A 73 -4.57 16.24 -1.42
C ARG A 73 -5.35 16.35 -0.11
N LYS A 74 -6.53 15.72 -0.02
CA LYS A 74 -7.22 15.54 1.26
C LYS A 74 -7.57 14.08 1.34
N ALA A 75 -7.05 13.40 2.37
CA ALA A 75 -7.43 12.02 2.66
C ALA A 75 -8.96 11.82 2.79
N GLY A 76 -9.70 12.91 3.05
CA GLY A 76 -11.16 12.94 3.06
C GLY A 76 -11.76 12.16 4.23
N GLY A 77 -12.99 12.50 4.64
CA GLY A 77 -13.71 11.78 5.68
C GLY A 77 -12.96 11.67 7.01
N LYS A 78 -12.94 10.46 7.60
CA LYS A 78 -12.37 10.18 8.94
C LYS A 78 -10.84 10.31 9.04
N TRP A 79 -10.13 10.49 7.92
CA TRP A 79 -8.66 10.56 7.88
C TRP A 79 -8.12 11.98 7.68
N LEU A 80 -9.02 12.97 7.64
CA LEU A 80 -8.68 14.39 7.59
C LEU A 80 -7.78 14.75 8.77
N GLY A 81 -6.55 15.21 8.49
CA GLY A 81 -5.56 15.59 9.50
C GLY A 81 -4.61 14.48 9.98
N LYS A 82 -4.83 13.21 9.58
CA LYS A 82 -3.89 12.10 9.84
C LYS A 82 -2.99 11.78 8.65
N PHE A 83 -3.52 11.87 7.44
CA PHE A 83 -2.77 11.71 6.20
C PHE A 83 -3.06 12.88 5.26
N ASP A 84 -2.04 13.32 4.53
CA ASP A 84 -2.19 14.44 3.62
C ASP A 84 -2.76 14.02 2.25
N TYR A 85 -2.48 12.79 1.81
CA TYR A 85 -2.82 12.32 0.47
C TYR A 85 -3.57 10.99 0.49
N LYS A 86 -4.51 10.85 -0.44
CA LYS A 86 -5.14 9.59 -0.83
C LYS A 86 -4.75 9.27 -2.26
N ASN A 87 -4.05 8.15 -2.45
CA ASN A 87 -3.84 7.53 -3.76
C ASN A 87 -4.99 6.59 -4.06
N THR A 88 -5.46 6.58 -5.29
CA THR A 88 -6.61 5.82 -5.73
C THR A 88 -6.60 5.71 -7.25
N VAL A 89 -7.66 5.11 -7.80
CA VAL A 89 -7.89 5.04 -9.23
C VAL A 89 -9.07 5.89 -9.63
N GLU A 90 -9.12 6.22 -10.92
CA GLU A 90 -10.23 6.92 -11.54
C GLU A 90 -11.54 6.20 -11.23
N TYR A 91 -12.60 6.97 -11.01
CA TYR A 91 -13.92 6.45 -10.69
C TYR A 91 -14.36 5.41 -11.74
N GLU A 92 -15.00 4.32 -11.28
CA GLU A 92 -15.42 3.17 -12.08
C GLU A 92 -14.31 2.31 -12.73
N LYS A 93 -13.03 2.64 -12.56
CA LYS A 93 -11.93 1.73 -12.93
C LYS A 93 -11.59 0.77 -11.79
N ASP A 94 -11.28 -0.48 -12.15
CA ASP A 94 -10.88 -1.51 -11.19
C ASP A 94 -9.44 -1.33 -10.69
N GLY A 95 -8.64 -0.54 -11.40
CA GLY A 95 -7.26 -0.25 -11.02
C GLY A 95 -6.31 -1.44 -11.14
N GLU A 96 -6.63 -2.43 -11.97
CA GLU A 96 -5.87 -3.69 -12.04
C GLU A 96 -5.65 -4.33 -10.64
N LEU A 97 -6.65 -4.21 -9.76
CA LEU A 97 -6.57 -4.66 -8.37
C LEU A 97 -6.22 -6.15 -8.26
N LYS A 98 -5.17 -6.43 -7.48
CA LYS A 98 -4.83 -7.77 -6.99
C LYS A 98 -4.94 -7.78 -5.48
N LEU A 99 -5.96 -8.45 -4.94
CA LEU A 99 -6.25 -8.47 -3.51
C LEU A 99 -5.97 -9.85 -2.91
N LEU A 100 -5.23 -9.87 -1.79
CA LEU A 100 -4.97 -11.05 -0.97
C LEU A 100 -5.88 -11.01 0.26
N ASP A 101 -6.82 -11.94 0.30
CA ASP A 101 -7.82 -12.06 1.37
C ASP A 101 -7.82 -13.51 1.89
N PRO A 102 -7.02 -13.83 2.92
CA PRO A 102 -6.28 -12.92 3.83
C PRO A 102 -4.93 -12.39 3.27
N PRO A 103 -4.36 -11.31 3.87
CA PRO A 103 -3.00 -10.85 3.55
C PRO A 103 -1.94 -11.95 3.72
N LEU A 104 -0.98 -12.03 2.79
CA LEU A 104 0.10 -13.03 2.82
C LEU A 104 1.37 -12.49 3.48
N ALA A 105 1.99 -13.30 4.33
CA ALA A 105 3.24 -12.94 4.98
C ALA A 105 4.39 -12.88 3.97
N ILE A 106 5.15 -11.78 4.01
CA ILE A 106 6.37 -11.64 3.23
C ILE A 106 7.48 -12.35 4.00
N THR A 107 8.10 -13.35 3.39
CA THR A 107 9.14 -14.19 4.00
C THR A 107 10.55 -13.90 3.48
N ASP A 108 10.66 -13.14 2.39
CA ASP A 108 11.94 -12.76 1.79
C ASP A 108 12.75 -11.88 2.76
N SER A 109 13.90 -12.39 3.21
CA SER A 109 14.70 -11.75 4.26
C SER A 109 15.31 -10.43 3.82
N ASP A 110 15.71 -10.33 2.55
CA ASP A 110 16.38 -9.15 1.99
C ASP A 110 15.38 -8.01 1.84
N PHE A 111 14.19 -8.32 1.31
CA PHE A 111 13.06 -7.41 1.29
C PHE A 111 12.73 -6.90 2.69
N ILE A 112 12.60 -7.81 3.68
CA ILE A 112 12.23 -7.42 5.04
C ILE A 112 13.30 -6.52 5.67
N SER A 113 14.58 -6.86 5.46
CA SER A 113 15.72 -6.06 5.93
C SER A 113 15.66 -4.65 5.32
N TRP A 114 15.55 -4.56 4.00
CA TRP A 114 15.40 -3.30 3.28
C TRP A 114 14.18 -2.51 3.77
N TYR A 115 13.01 -3.14 3.87
CA TYR A 115 11.76 -2.50 4.25
C TYR A 115 11.82 -1.88 5.66
N LYS A 116 12.54 -2.51 6.60
CA LYS A 116 12.73 -2.02 7.97
C LYS A 116 13.65 -0.80 8.07
N THR A 117 14.62 -0.65 7.17
CA THR A 117 15.61 0.46 7.25
C THR A 117 15.05 1.83 6.85
N LYS A 118 13.85 1.88 6.27
CA LYS A 118 13.29 3.08 5.66
C LYS A 118 12.12 3.64 6.48
N ALA A 119 12.07 4.97 6.58
CA ALA A 119 11.01 5.71 7.27
C ALA A 119 9.60 5.33 6.78
N LEU A 120 8.61 5.47 7.67
CA LEU A 120 7.19 5.21 7.40
C LEU A 120 6.66 6.13 6.28
N GLY A 121 5.77 5.59 5.43
CA GLY A 121 5.13 6.31 4.33
C GLY A 121 5.24 5.61 2.97
N MET A 122 4.65 6.21 1.94
CA MET A 122 4.81 5.76 0.56
C MET A 122 6.25 5.99 0.06
N ARG A 123 6.79 5.05 -0.73
CA ARG A 123 8.15 5.11 -1.27
C ARG A 123 8.31 4.28 -2.54
N VAL A 124 9.28 4.65 -3.37
CA VAL A 124 9.67 3.86 -4.55
C VAL A 124 10.20 2.49 -4.11
N ILE A 125 9.79 1.44 -4.81
CA ILE A 125 10.31 0.08 -4.63
C ILE A 125 11.39 -0.22 -5.69
N PRO A 126 12.58 -0.69 -5.30
CA PRO A 126 13.57 -1.26 -6.22
C PRO A 126 13.02 -2.46 -6.99
N ALA A 127 13.47 -2.63 -8.24
CA ALA A 127 12.90 -3.64 -9.15
C ALA A 127 13.07 -5.08 -8.63
N GLU A 128 14.18 -5.37 -7.93
CA GLU A 128 14.41 -6.68 -7.32
C GLU A 128 13.36 -6.99 -6.25
N TYR A 129 12.97 -6.01 -5.44
CA TYR A 129 11.96 -6.17 -4.39
C TYR A 129 10.54 -6.13 -4.94
N GLU A 130 10.31 -5.40 -6.03
CA GLU A 130 9.03 -5.44 -6.74
C GLU A 130 8.73 -6.85 -7.25
N SER A 131 9.75 -7.54 -7.78
CA SER A 131 9.62 -8.90 -8.29
C SER A 131 9.18 -9.89 -7.21
N VAL A 132 9.68 -9.72 -5.96
CA VAL A 132 9.22 -10.49 -4.79
C VAL A 132 7.72 -10.31 -4.56
N LEU A 133 7.24 -9.07 -4.56
CA LEU A 133 5.82 -8.78 -4.32
C LEU A 133 4.93 -9.26 -5.47
N LYS A 134 5.37 -9.13 -6.72
CA LYS A 134 4.64 -9.65 -7.88
C LYS A 134 4.46 -11.15 -7.82
N ALA A 135 5.50 -11.89 -7.42
CA ALA A 135 5.44 -13.34 -7.28
C ALA A 135 4.40 -13.81 -6.25
N MET A 136 4.06 -12.97 -5.27
CA MET A 136 3.05 -13.26 -4.25
C MET A 136 1.60 -13.00 -4.73
N LEU A 137 1.40 -12.37 -5.89
CA LEU A 137 0.10 -11.97 -6.44
C LEU A 137 -0.36 -12.85 -7.61
N VAL A 138 0.36 -13.94 -7.88
CA VAL A 138 0.09 -14.93 -8.93
C VAL A 138 -0.86 -16.01 -8.44
#